data_AF-A0AAU9TTV8-F1
#
_entry.id   AF-A0AAU9TTV8-F1
#
_cell.length_a   1.000
_cell.length_b   1.000
_cell.length_c   1.000
_cell.angle_alpha   90.00
_cell.angle_beta   90.00
_cell.angle_gamma   90.00
#
_symmetry.space_group_name_H-M   'P 1'
#
loop_
_entity.id
_entity.type
_entity.pdbx_description
1 polymer ?
#
loop_
_entity_poly.entity_id
_entity_poly.type
_entity_poly.pdbx_seq_one_letter_code
_entity_poly.pdbx_strand_id
1 'polypeptide(L)'
;MFLLFRNLALGIGIQNFPEGLAVSLPLQSAGFSVWRAFWYGQLSGMVEPVFGVLGAVAVAAAQPALPYALAFAAGAMIYVVADDIIPEANASKVGDTALVCLNVDVTVWESGAPADTP
;
A
#
# COMPACT_ATOMS: atom_id res chain seq x y z
N MET A 1 -26.16 -1.41 -1.61
CA MET A 1 -25.11 -1.24 -2.65
C MET A 1 -24.46 0.14 -2.59
N PHE A 2 -25.16 1.23 -2.91
CA PHE A 2 -24.57 2.59 -3.01
C PHE A 2 -23.98 3.13 -1.69
N LEU A 3 -24.58 2.79 -0.54
CA LEU A 3 -24.11 3.21 0.79
C LEU A 3 -22.82 2.50 1.24
N LEU A 4 -22.63 1.23 0.84
CA LEU A 4 -21.43 0.45 1.19
C LEU A 4 -20.20 0.99 0.45
N PHE A 5 -20.33 1.28 -0.85
CA PHE A 5 -19.26 1.89 -1.64
C PHE A 5 -18.84 3.26 -1.08
N ARG A 6 -19.81 4.08 -0.64
CA ARG A 6 -19.52 5.41 -0.08
C ARG A 6 -18.72 5.33 1.21
N ASN A 7 -19.07 4.40 2.09
CA ASN A 7 -18.32 4.19 3.35
C ASN A 7 -16.93 3.62 3.08
N LEU A 8 -16.80 2.72 2.10
CA LEU A 8 -15.51 2.13 1.71
C LEU A 8 -14.60 3.18 1.06
N ALA A 9 -15.11 3.99 0.13
CA ALA A 9 -14.37 5.07 -0.51
C ALA A 9 -13.94 6.15 0.48
N LEU A 10 -14.80 6.48 1.47
CA LEU A 10 -14.43 7.35 2.58
C LEU A 10 -13.35 6.73 3.48
N GLY A 11 -13.45 5.43 3.76
CA GLY A 11 -12.47 4.70 4.57
C GLY A 11 -11.09 4.67 3.91
N ILE A 12 -11.03 4.29 2.63
CA ILE A 12 -9.80 4.27 1.83
C ILE A 12 -9.22 5.69 1.70
N GLY A 13 -10.05 6.68 1.36
CA GLY A 13 -9.60 8.06 1.20
C GLY A 13 -9.03 8.69 2.49
N ILE A 14 -9.54 8.32 3.66
CA ILE A 14 -9.01 8.76 4.95
C ILE A 14 -7.65 8.12 5.27
N GLN A 15 -7.45 6.85 4.93
CA GLN A 15 -6.19 6.12 5.17
C GLN A 15 -5.09 6.53 4.20
N ASN A 16 -5.46 6.83 2.94
CA ASN A 16 -4.55 7.33 1.92
C ASN A 16 -4.00 8.73 2.19
N PHE A 17 -4.66 9.53 3.04
CA PHE A 17 -4.17 10.87 3.38
C PHE A 17 -2.84 10.83 4.19
N PRO A 18 -2.72 10.04 5.27
CA PRO A 18 -1.43 9.74 5.91
C PRO A 18 -0.35 9.24 4.95
N GLU A 19 -0.70 8.35 4.01
CA GLU A 19 0.23 7.75 3.05
C GLU A 19 0.73 8.79 2.02
N GLY A 20 -0.17 9.63 1.50
CA GLY A 20 0.17 10.73 0.59
C GLY A 20 1.04 11.80 1.26
N LEU A 21 0.84 12.05 2.55
CA LEU A 21 1.72 12.90 3.36
C LEU A 21 3.09 12.26 3.56
N ALA A 22 3.15 10.95 3.85
CA ALA A 22 4.41 10.22 4.01
C ALA A 22 5.27 10.24 2.74
N VAL A 23 4.67 10.20 1.54
CA VAL A 23 5.36 10.32 0.25
C VAL A 23 5.82 11.76 -0.04
N SER A 24 5.14 12.78 0.51
CA SER A 24 5.54 14.18 0.33
C SER A 24 6.73 14.62 1.19
N LEU A 25 6.96 13.98 2.35
CA LEU A 25 8.08 14.26 3.25
C LEU A 25 9.48 14.01 2.62
N PRO A 26 9.74 12.89 1.92
CA PRO A 26 11.00 12.69 1.21
C PRO A 26 11.17 13.63 0.00
N LEU A 27 10.09 14.08 -0.64
CA LEU A 27 10.19 15.11 -1.69
C LEU A 27 10.59 16.48 -1.13
N GLN A 28 10.16 16.81 0.10
CA GLN A 28 10.61 18.01 0.80
C GLN A 28 12.10 17.93 1.17
N SER A 29 12.57 16.77 1.64
CA SER A 29 13.99 16.57 1.96
C SER A 29 14.90 16.59 0.71
N ALA A 30 14.34 16.31 -0.48
CA ALA A 30 14.98 16.51 -1.77
C ALA A 30 15.05 17.99 -2.24
N GLY A 31 14.55 18.95 -1.45
CA GLY A 31 14.69 20.39 -1.71
C GLY A 31 13.48 21.08 -2.33
N PHE A 32 12.34 20.39 -2.47
CA PHE A 32 11.09 21.01 -2.94
C PHE A 32 10.36 21.75 -1.82
N SER A 33 9.68 22.86 -2.16
CA SER A 33 8.86 23.60 -1.20
C SER A 33 7.71 22.73 -0.68
N VAL A 34 7.33 22.91 0.58
CA VAL A 34 6.25 22.16 1.27
C VAL A 34 4.98 22.06 0.41
N TRP A 35 4.67 23.15 -0.30
CA TRP A 35 3.53 23.22 -1.19
C TRP A 35 3.66 22.41 -2.48
N ARG A 36 4.84 22.36 -3.10
CA ARG A 36 5.07 21.50 -4.27
C ARG A 36 5.10 20.04 -3.86
N ALA A 37 5.76 19.70 -2.75
CA ALA A 37 5.79 18.35 -2.23
C ALA A 37 4.39 17.83 -1.90
N PHE A 38 3.53 18.66 -1.29
CA PHE A 38 2.13 18.34 -1.04
C PHE A 38 1.33 18.13 -2.35
N TRP A 39 1.48 19.03 -3.33
CA TRP A 39 0.82 18.87 -4.64
C TRP A 39 1.23 17.59 -5.36
N TYR A 40 2.52 17.23 -5.34
CA TYR A 40 2.99 15.97 -5.91
C TYR A 40 2.49 14.74 -5.13
N GLY A 41 2.40 14.81 -3.80
CA GLY A 41 1.78 13.77 -2.98
C GLY A 41 0.30 13.55 -3.33
N GLN A 42 -0.46 14.64 -3.47
CA GLN A 42 -1.87 14.57 -3.87
C GLN A 42 -2.05 14.06 -5.32
N LEU A 43 -1.16 14.44 -6.24
CA LEU A 43 -1.16 13.93 -7.61
C LEU A 43 -0.83 12.44 -7.67
N SER A 44 0.08 11.96 -6.82
CA SER A 44 0.37 10.53 -6.66
C SER A 44 -0.85 9.78 -6.11
N GLY A 45 -1.57 10.35 -5.14
CA GLY A 45 -2.81 9.77 -4.62
C GLY A 45 -3.94 9.70 -5.66
N MET A 46 -3.96 10.61 -6.64
CA MET A 46 -4.94 10.59 -7.74
C MET A 46 -4.72 9.43 -8.74
N VAL A 47 -3.54 8.82 -8.73
CA VAL A 47 -3.24 7.64 -9.57
C VAL A 47 -4.09 6.45 -9.14
N GLU A 48 -4.33 6.30 -7.83
CA GLU A 48 -5.04 5.16 -7.27
C GLU A 48 -6.49 4.99 -7.75
N PRO A 49 -7.38 6.01 -7.74
CA PRO A 49 -8.72 5.88 -8.29
C PRO A 49 -8.73 5.69 -9.82
N VAL A 50 -7.78 6.30 -10.54
CA VAL A 50 -7.70 6.19 -12.00
C VAL A 50 -7.35 4.76 -12.42
N PHE A 51 -6.29 4.20 -11.83
CA PHE A 51 -5.89 2.82 -12.09
C PHE A 51 -6.82 1.80 -11.43
N GLY A 52 -7.51 2.14 -10.34
CA GLY A 52 -8.56 1.32 -9.74
C GLY A 52 -9.75 1.12 -10.67
N VAL A 53 -10.21 2.18 -11.36
CA VAL A 53 -11.28 2.09 -12.36
C VAL A 53 -10.81 1.33 -13.60
N LEU A 54 -9.61 1.61 -14.12
CA LEU A 54 -9.05 0.89 -15.26
C LEU A 54 -8.83 -0.60 -14.95
N GLY A 55 -8.31 -0.91 -13.77
CA GLY A 55 -8.12 -2.26 -13.26
C GLY A 55 -9.44 -3.00 -13.12
N ALA A 56 -10.48 -2.36 -12.56
CA ALA A 56 -11.82 -2.94 -12.46
C ALA A 56 -12.41 -3.29 -13.83
N VAL A 57 -12.23 -2.43 -14.84
CA VAL A 57 -12.68 -2.67 -16.22
C VAL A 57 -11.89 -3.81 -16.87
N ALA A 58 -10.56 -3.83 -16.72
CA ALA A 58 -9.70 -4.88 -17.27
C ALA A 58 -10.00 -6.25 -16.63
N VAL A 59 -10.20 -6.28 -15.32
CA VAL A 59 -10.56 -7.47 -14.54
C VAL A 59 -11.93 -8.01 -14.94
N ALA A 60 -12.91 -7.14 -15.21
CA ALA A 60 -14.22 -7.56 -15.69
C ALA A 60 -14.15 -8.27 -17.06
N ALA A 61 -13.18 -7.90 -17.91
CA ALA A 61 -12.95 -8.55 -19.21
C ALA A 61 -12.12 -9.84 -19.13
N ALA A 62 -11.28 -9.99 -18.08
CA ALA A 62 -10.29 -11.06 -17.97
C ALA A 62 -10.44 -11.90 -16.69
N GLN A 63 -11.68 -12.25 -16.33
CA GLN A 63 -12.03 -13.07 -15.15
C GLN A 63 -11.17 -14.34 -14.92
N PRO A 64 -10.84 -15.16 -15.93
CA PRO A 64 -10.01 -16.34 -15.70
C PRO A 64 -8.50 -16.04 -15.57
N ALA A 65 -8.04 -14.85 -15.96
CA ALA A 65 -6.63 -14.45 -15.84
C ALA A 65 -6.29 -13.78 -14.49
N LEU A 66 -7.32 -13.37 -13.74
CA LEU A 66 -7.21 -12.78 -12.39
C LEU A 66 -6.29 -13.52 -11.42
N PRO A 67 -6.42 -14.85 -11.21
CA PRO A 67 -5.57 -15.54 -10.22
C PRO A 67 -4.09 -15.48 -10.60
N TYR A 68 -3.77 -15.51 -11.89
CA TYR A 68 -2.39 -15.37 -12.37
C TYR A 68 -1.87 -13.95 -12.18
N ALA A 69 -2.71 -12.94 -12.45
CA ALA A 69 -2.35 -11.53 -12.24
C ALA A 69 -2.15 -11.20 -10.74
N LEU A 70 -2.98 -11.74 -9.86
CA LEU A 70 -2.84 -11.58 -8.41
C LEU A 70 -1.61 -12.31 -7.87
N ALA A 71 -1.32 -13.52 -8.34
CA ALA A 71 -0.11 -14.24 -7.98
C ALA A 71 1.16 -13.48 -8.42
N PHE A 72 1.12 -12.88 -9.63
CA PHE A 72 2.19 -12.02 -10.12
C PHE A 72 2.36 -10.75 -9.25
N ALA A 73 1.26 -10.07 -8.90
CA ALA A 73 1.30 -8.90 -8.04
C ALA A 73 1.84 -9.23 -6.62
N ALA A 74 1.42 -10.35 -6.04
CA ALA A 74 1.94 -10.83 -4.76
C ALA A 74 3.45 -11.13 -4.82
N GLY A 75 3.90 -11.78 -5.90
CA GLY A 75 5.32 -12.04 -6.13
C GLY A 75 6.15 -10.76 -6.27
N ALA A 76 5.64 -9.75 -6.97
CA ALA A 76 6.29 -8.46 -7.10
C ALA A 76 6.46 -7.75 -5.73
N MET A 77 5.43 -7.80 -4.87
CA MET A 77 5.51 -7.21 -3.54
C MET A 77 6.52 -7.94 -2.65
N ILE A 78 6.62 -9.27 -2.72
CA ILE A 78 7.64 -10.05 -1.99
C ILE A 78 9.05 -9.69 -2.48
N TYR A 79 9.26 -9.56 -3.79
CA TYR A 79 10.56 -9.17 -4.35
C TYR A 79 11.00 -7.80 -3.85
N VAL A 80 10.13 -6.78 -3.93
CA VAL A 80 10.43 -5.41 -3.46
C VAL A 80 10.76 -5.40 -1.96
N VAL A 81 10.02 -6.15 -1.14
CA VAL A 81 10.33 -6.27 0.29
C VAL A 81 11.70 -6.90 0.53
N ALA A 82 12.04 -7.95 -0.21
CA ALA A 82 13.30 -8.66 -0.05
C ALA A 82 14.52 -7.85 -0.52
N ASP A 83 14.38 -7.10 -1.62
CA ASP A 83 15.47 -6.38 -2.27
C ASP A 83 15.69 -4.97 -1.67
N ASP A 84 14.61 -4.25 -1.35
CA ASP A 84 14.69 -2.87 -0.88
C ASP A 84 14.49 -2.77 0.65
N ILE A 85 13.43 -3.38 1.19
CA ILE A 85 13.02 -3.14 2.59
C ILE A 85 13.94 -3.86 3.60
N ILE A 86 14.32 -5.12 3.37
CA ILE A 86 15.18 -5.88 4.29
C ILE A 86 16.60 -5.28 4.36
N PRO A 87 17.27 -4.92 3.24
CA PRO A 87 18.59 -4.31 3.30
C PRO A 87 18.57 -2.91 3.92
N GLU A 88 17.56 -2.08 3.59
CA GLU A 88 17.41 -0.74 4.17
C GLU A 88 17.17 -0.80 5.69
N ALA A 89 16.35 -1.77 6.14
CA ALA A 89 16.15 -2.03 7.56
C ALA A 89 17.47 -2.41 8.25
N ASN A 90 18.26 -3.32 7.67
CA ASN A 90 19.54 -3.74 8.29
C ASN A 90 20.64 -2.67 8.24
N ALA A 91 20.62 -1.76 7.26
CA ALA A 91 21.60 -0.69 7.12
C ALA A 91 21.33 0.51 8.06
N SER A 92 20.07 0.73 8.44
CA SER A 92 19.63 1.81 9.31
C SER A 92 19.74 1.42 10.80
N LYS A 93 20.24 2.29 11.68
CA LYS A 93 20.25 2.07 13.16
C LYS A 93 18.84 1.93 13.78
N VAL A 94 17.80 2.24 13.00
CA VAL A 94 16.36 2.07 13.30
C VAL A 94 15.84 0.69 12.84
N GLY A 95 16.69 -0.15 12.24
CA GLY A 95 16.34 -1.47 11.72
C GLY A 95 15.64 -2.38 12.70
N ASP A 96 16.13 -2.40 13.94
CA ASP A 96 15.55 -3.22 15.01
C ASP A 96 14.10 -2.82 15.31
N THR A 97 13.77 -1.53 15.24
CA THR A 97 12.40 -1.05 15.49
C THR A 97 11.47 -1.34 14.32
N ALA A 98 11.94 -1.16 13.08
CA ALA A 98 11.17 -1.48 11.88
C ALA A 98 10.86 -2.99 11.80
N LEU A 99 11.84 -3.84 12.11
CA LEU A 99 11.69 -5.29 12.10
C LEU A 99 10.77 -5.79 13.23
N VAL A 100 10.84 -5.16 14.41
CA VAL A 100 9.89 -5.43 15.51
C VAL A 100 8.47 -5.00 15.15
N CYS A 101 8.28 -3.83 14.53
CA CYS A 101 6.96 -3.40 14.05
C CYS A 101 6.39 -4.38 13.02
N LEU A 102 7.22 -4.91 12.12
CA LEU A 102 6.83 -5.89 11.11
C LEU A 102 6.45 -7.24 11.74
N ASN A 103 7.20 -7.71 12.75
CA ASN A 103 6.86 -8.93 13.50
C ASN A 103 5.55 -8.77 14.30
N VAL A 104 5.33 -7.59 14.90
CA VAL A 104 4.08 -7.31 15.64
C VAL A 104 2.89 -7.28 14.68
N ASP A 105 3.02 -6.66 13.51
CA ASP A 105 1.96 -6.62 12.49
C ASP A 105 1.58 -8.02 12.01
N VAL A 106 2.58 -8.85 11.67
CA VAL A 106 2.36 -10.26 11.27
C VAL A 106 1.70 -11.07 12.40
N THR A 107 2.13 -10.89 13.65
CA THR A 107 1.54 -11.59 14.80
C THR A 107 0.09 -11.17 15.04
N VAL A 108 -0.22 -9.88 14.87
CA VAL A 108 -1.59 -9.36 14.97
C VAL A 108 -2.46 -9.95 13.85
N TRP A 109 -1.92 -10.04 12.64
CA TRP A 109 -2.61 -10.64 11.50
C TRP A 109 -2.91 -12.13 11.73
N GLU A 110 -1.93 -12.88 12.25
CA GLU A 110 -2.08 -14.30 12.58
C GLU A 110 -3.06 -14.53 13.73
N SER A 111 -3.12 -13.61 14.71
CA SER A 111 -4.07 -13.67 15.83
C SER A 111 -5.54 -13.41 15.44
N GLY A 112 -5.76 -12.77 14.28
CA GLY A 112 -7.09 -12.42 13.77
C GLY A 112 -7.60 -13.35 12.65
N ALA A 113 -6.76 -14.26 12.15
CA ALA A 113 -7.19 -15.25 11.17
C ALA A 113 -8.20 -16.20 11.83
N PRO A 114 -9.41 -16.39 11.25
CA PRO A 114 -10.36 -17.36 11.77
C PRO A 114 -9.68 -18.72 11.73
N ALA A 115 -9.44 -19.32 12.91
CA ALA A 115 -8.96 -20.68 13.01
C ALA A 115 -9.98 -21.57 12.29
N ASP A 116 -9.64 -22.00 11.08
CA ASP A 116 -10.23 -23.13 10.40
C ASP A 116 -9.90 -24.38 11.24
N THR A 117 -10.62 -24.50 12.34
CA THR A 117 -10.72 -25.72 13.13
C THR A 117 -11.43 -26.77 12.28
N PRO A 118 -10.92 -28.01 12.25
CA PRO A 118 -11.47 -29.09 11.41
C PRO A 118 -12.93 -29.44 11.74
#